data_AF-A0A699YPW3-F1
#
_entry.id   AF-A0A699YPW3-F1
#
_cell.length_a   1.000
_cell.length_b   1.000
_cell.length_c   1.000
_cell.angle_alpha   90.00
_cell.angle_beta   90.00
_cell.angle_gamma   90.00
#
_symmetry.space_group_name_H-M   'P 1'
#
loop_
_entity.id
_entity.type
_entity.pdbx_description
1 polymer ?
#
loop_
_entity_poly.entity_id
_entity_poly.type
_entity_poly.pdbx_seq_one_letter_code
_entity_poly.pdbx_strand_id
1 'polypeptide(L)' 'MLDIVDMEAGAEVAGGRGYYLKREGVLLNQALITYALQFGYSRGFSPVHTPFFMRQEIMAECAQLSQFDEELYKVT' A
#
# COMPACT_ATOMS: atom_id res chain seq x y z
N MET A 1 25.16 2.72 0.90
CA MET A 1 23.68 2.64 0.82
C MET A 1 23.11 3.95 1.34
N LEU A 2 21.97 4.43 0.82
CA LEU A 2 21.46 5.80 1.06
C LEU A 2 20.82 6.04 2.45
N ASP A 3 20.76 5.05 3.35
CA ASP A 3 20.07 5.12 4.66
C ASP A 3 18.59 5.57 4.61
N ILE A 4 17.91 5.24 3.50
CA ILE A 4 16.49 5.58 3.29
C ILE A 4 15.54 4.39 3.49
N VAL A 5 16.07 3.18 3.74
CA VAL A 5 15.30 1.96 3.98
C VAL A 5 15.95 1.16 5.10
N ASP A 6 15.12 0.63 6.00
CA ASP A 6 15.51 -0.29 7.07
C ASP A 6 14.78 -1.63 6.92
N MET A 7 15.49 -2.63 6.40
CA MET A 7 14.93 -3.96 6.16
C MET A 7 15.02 -4.86 7.40
N GLU A 8 16.02 -4.65 8.25
CA GLU A 8 16.26 -5.48 9.44
C GLU A 8 15.20 -5.21 10.50
N ALA A 9 15.01 -3.93 10.85
CA ALA A 9 13.95 -3.53 11.78
C ALA A 9 12.55 -3.88 11.22
N GLY A 10 12.37 -3.77 9.90
CA GLY A 10 11.11 -4.13 9.26
C GLY A 10 10.82 -5.63 9.32
N ALA A 11 11.83 -6.47 9.12
CA ALA A 11 11.69 -7.91 9.23
C ALA A 11 11.44 -8.36 10.68
N GLU A 12 12.06 -7.69 11.66
CA GLU A 12 11.82 -7.93 13.08
C GLU A 12 10.36 -7.65 13.48
N VAL A 13 9.79 -6.53 13.00
CA VAL A 13 8.44 -6.10 13.40
C VAL A 13 7.33 -6.80 12.61
N ALA A 14 7.49 -6.96 11.29
CA ALA A 14 6.43 -7.40 10.39
C ALA A 14 6.68 -8.77 9.72
N GLY A 15 7.84 -9.40 9.98
CA GLY A 15 8.23 -10.65 9.35
C GLY A 15 8.79 -10.48 7.94
N GLY A 16 8.88 -11.59 7.19
CA GLY A 16 9.48 -11.61 5.86
C GLY A 16 8.89 -10.56 4.92
N ARG A 17 9.76 -9.80 4.23
CA ARG A 17 9.44 -8.66 3.35
C ARG A 17 8.96 -7.37 4.06
N GLY A 18 8.93 -7.33 5.39
CA GLY A 18 8.74 -6.08 6.14
C GLY A 18 9.91 -5.11 5.98
N TYR A 19 9.62 -3.81 5.91
CA TYR A 19 10.64 -2.74 5.83
C TYR A 19 10.11 -1.41 6.38
N TYR A 20 11.00 -0.55 6.85
CA TYR A 20 10.71 0.85 7.13
C TYR A 20 11.31 1.75 6.05
N LEU A 21 10.53 2.70 5.53
CA LEU A 21 11.09 3.86 4.81
C LEU A 21 11.58 4.89 5.82
N LYS A 22 12.71 5.52 5.51
CA LYS A 22 13.34 6.56 6.33
C LYS A 22 13.71 7.77 5.50
N ARG A 23 13.78 8.94 6.16
CA ARG A 23 14.34 10.19 5.64
C ARG A 23 13.81 10.54 4.23
N GLU A 24 14.71 10.80 3.27
CA GLU A 24 14.39 11.13 1.88
C GLU A 24 13.59 10.02 1.18
N GLY A 25 13.67 8.75 1.62
CA GLY A 25 12.83 7.67 1.09
C GLY A 25 11.35 7.86 1.40
N VAL A 26 11.02 8.35 2.61
CA VAL A 26 9.64 8.71 2.97
C VAL A 26 9.17 9.89 2.13
N LEU A 27 10.00 10.93 2.02
CA LEU A 27 9.66 12.13 1.26
C LEU A 27 9.47 11.82 -0.22
N LEU A 28 10.33 10.99 -0.81
CA LEU A 28 10.22 10.56 -2.20
C LEU A 28 8.93 9.76 -2.43
N ASN A 29 8.59 8.82 -1.54
CA ASN A 29 7.34 8.08 -1.62
C ASN A 29 6.12 9.01 -1.63
N GLN A 30 6.09 10.01 -0.73
CA GLN A 30 5.01 10.99 -0.70
C GLN A 30 4.97 11.90 -1.93
N ALA A 31 6.13 12.29 -2.46
CA ALA A 31 6.22 13.10 -3.67
C ALA A 31 5.64 12.36 -4.89
N LEU A 32 5.93 11.06 -5.03
CA LEU A 32 5.41 10.22 -6.10
C LEU A 32 3.89 10.05 -6.02
N ILE A 33 3.35 9.76 -4.82
CA ILE A 33 1.90 9.67 -4.58
C ILE A 33 1.22 10.99 -4.95
N THR A 34 1.76 12.12 -4.47
CA THR A 34 1.21 13.45 -4.73
C THR A 34 1.20 13.77 -6.22
N TYR A 35 2.31 13.50 -6.91
CA TYR A 35 2.41 13.68 -8.35
C TYR A 35 1.36 12.87 -9.11
N ALA A 36 1.18 11.58 -8.78
CA ALA A 36 0.21 10.72 -9.44
C ALA A 36 -1.23 11.21 -9.24
N LEU A 37 -1.57 11.66 -8.02
CA LEU A 37 -2.89 12.23 -7.72
C LEU A 37 -3.15 13.51 -8.52
N GLN A 38 -2.19 14.44 -8.55
CA GLN A 38 -2.32 15.68 -9.33
C GLN A 38 -2.40 15.40 -10.83
N PHE A 39 -1.60 14.46 -11.32
CA PHE A 39 -1.61 14.03 -12.72
C PHE A 39 -2.99 13.51 -13.13
N GLY A 40 -3.61 12.65 -12.32
CA GLY A 40 -4.96 12.15 -12.56
C GLY A 40 -6.02 13.26 -12.45
N TYR A 41 -5.94 14.07 -11.40
CA TYR A 41 -6.88 15.17 -11.17
C TYR A 41 -6.91 16.17 -12.33
N SER A 42 -5.74 16.53 -12.87
CA SER A 42 -5.62 17.41 -14.05
C SER A 42 -6.28 16.86 -15.33
N ARG A 43 -6.59 15.56 -15.36
CA ARG A 43 -7.26 14.86 -16.47
C ARG A 43 -8.74 14.59 -16.20
N GLY A 44 -9.30 15.16 -15.13
CA GLY A 44 -10.72 15.03 -14.79
C GLY A 44 -11.06 13.82 -13.93
N PHE A 45 -10.07 13.08 -13.40
CA PHE A 45 -10.32 12.05 -12.39
C PHE A 45 -10.57 12.69 -11.02
N SER A 46 -11.46 12.09 -10.23
CA SER A 46 -11.73 12.53 -8.86
C SER A 46 -10.97 11.67 -7.85
N PRO A 47 -10.05 12.22 -7.04
CA PRO A 47 -9.36 11.46 -6.01
C PRO A 47 -10.33 11.04 -4.92
N VAL A 48 -10.25 9.77 -4.50
CA VAL A 48 -11.06 9.20 -3.41
C VAL A 48 -10.13 8.50 -2.44
N HIS A 49 -10.26 8.83 -1.15
CA HIS A 49 -9.58 8.08 -0.08
C HIS A 49 -10.50 6.96 0.39
N THR A 50 -10.03 5.71 0.27
CA THR A 50 -10.85 4.52 0.53
C THR A 50 -10.49 3.87 1.86
N PRO A 51 -11.41 3.07 2.44
CA PRO A 51 -11.04 2.10 3.47
C PRO A 51 -9.98 1.11 2.95
N PHE A 52 -9.10 0.61 3.83
CA PHE A 52 -8.03 -0.33 3.47
C PHE A 52 -8.40 -1.80 3.71
N PHE A 53 -9.60 -2.04 4.24
CA PHE A 53 -10.20 -3.36 4.38
C PHE A 53 -11.67 -3.26 3.99
N MET A 54 -12.29 -4.38 3.66
CA MET A 54 -13.69 -4.46 3.27
C MET A 54 -14.33 -5.74 3.80
N ARG A 55 -15.67 -5.73 3.88
CA ARG A 55 -16.43 -6.93 4.25
C ARG A 55 -16.22 -8.01 3.19
N GLN A 56 -16.17 -9.27 3.62
CA GLN A 56 -15.91 -10.42 2.76
C GLN A 56 -16.91 -10.52 1.60
N GLU A 57 -18.19 -10.25 1.87
CA GLU A 57 -19.27 -10.24 0.86
C GLU A 57 -19.01 -9.24 -0.28
N ILE A 58 -18.45 -8.06 0.04
CA ILE A 58 -18.11 -7.03 -0.97
C ILE A 58 -16.83 -7.40 -1.71
N MET A 59 -15.82 -7.96 -1.01
CA MET A 59 -14.58 -8.44 -1.64
C MET A 59 -14.86 -9.54 -2.66
N ALA A 60 -15.82 -10.43 -2.37
CA ALA A 60 -16.18 -11.53 -3.25
C ALA A 60 -16.76 -11.07 -4.60
N GLU A 61 -17.23 -9.81 -4.71
CA GLU A 61 -17.72 -9.25 -5.97
C GLU A 61 -16.60 -8.84 -6.93
N CYS A 62 -15.39 -8.56 -6.42
CA CYS A 62 -14.26 -8.06 -7.22
C CYS A 62 -13.00 -8.94 -7.20
N ALA A 63 -12.89 -9.89 -6.26
CA ALA A 63 -11.75 -10.80 -6.15
C ALA A 63 -12.12 -12.24 -6.56
N GLN A 64 -11.18 -12.94 -7.20
CA GLN A 64 -11.33 -14.36 -7.50
C GLN A 64 -11.14 -15.21 -6.24
N LEU A 65 -11.81 -16.37 -6.18
CA LEU A 65 -11.75 -17.28 -5.03
C LEU A 65 -10.31 -17.67 -4.65
N SER A 66 -9.42 -17.90 -5.63
CA SER A 66 -8.01 -18.24 -5.37
C SER A 66 -7.21 -17.11 -4.70
N GLN A 67 -7.63 -15.84 -4.85
CA GLN A 67 -6.95 -14.71 -4.22
C GLN A 67 -7.22 -14.64 -2.72
N PHE A 68 -8.33 -15.23 -2.25
CA PHE A 68 -8.63 -15.28 -0.82
C PHE A 68 -7.67 -16.16 -0.02
N ASP A 69 -7.07 -17.17 -0.66
CA ASP A 69 -6.22 -18.15 0.02
C ASP A 69 -4.75 -17.71 0.07
N GLU A 70 -4.24 -17.06 -0.98
CA GLU A 70 -2.80 -16.76 -1.11
C GLU A 70 -2.45 -15.26 -1.10
N GLU A 71 -3.37 -14.37 -1.48
CA GLU A 71 -3.08 -12.94 -1.69
C GLU A 71 -3.67 -12.01 -0.63
N LEU A 72 -4.86 -12.32 -0.09
CA LEU A 72 -5.61 -11.42 0.79
C LEU A 72 -5.37 -11.69 2.28
N TYR A 73 -5.01 -10.64 3.02
CA TYR A 73 -4.98 -10.68 4.48
C TYR A 73 -6.41 -10.71 5.05
N LYS A 74 -6.68 -11.64 5.97
CA LYS A 74 -7.95 -11.71 6.71
C LYS A 74 -7.87 -10.90 8.00
N VAL A 75 -8.80 -9.96 8.16
CA VAL A 75 -9.03 -9.24 9.42
C VAL A 75 -10.18 -9.95 10.16
N THR A 76 -9.94 -10.38 11.39
CA THR A 76 -10.92 -11.10 12.24
C THR A 76 -11.61 -10.19 13.23
#